data_AF-B2T0S8-F1
#
_entry.id   AF-B2T0S8-F1
#
_cell.length_a   1.000
_cell.length_b   1.000
_cell.length_c   1.000
_cell.angle_alpha   90.00
_cell.angle_beta   90.00
_cell.angle_gamma   90.00
#
_symmetry.space_group_name_H-M   'P 1'
#
loop_
_entity.id
_entity.type
_entity.pdbx_description
1 polymer ?
#
loop_
_entity_poly.entity_id
_entity_poly.type
_entity_poly.pdbx_seq_one_letter_code
_entity_poly.pdbx_strand_id
1 'polypeptide(L)'
;MDSIDESATKMSEIIGVIEGIAFLTNILALNAAVEAARAGEQGRGFAVVTGEVRTLAQRSATSAREIRTLIEDSAGKVDAGTKLVGEAGETMHRVVDSIRRVAGIMAEMTAATQDQAQGIEQVHHAIAQMDQVTQQNAELVGQAAGAAASLHESAGSLRQAVQVFVLAGDSGS
;
A
#
# COMPACT_ATOMS: atom_id res chain seq x y z
N MET A 1 16.55 16.82 -10.12
CA MET A 1 15.61 17.55 -11.00
C MET A 1 15.93 19.04 -10.98
N ASP A 2 16.36 19.58 -9.83
CA ASP A 2 16.93 20.93 -9.69
C ASP A 2 18.04 21.24 -10.71
N SER A 3 18.89 20.25 -11.04
CA SER A 3 19.92 20.39 -12.06
C SER A 3 19.39 20.63 -13.48
N ILE A 4 18.18 20.16 -13.80
CA ILE A 4 17.54 20.35 -15.12
C ILE A 4 16.95 21.75 -15.20
N ASP A 5 16.31 22.22 -14.12
CA ASP A 5 15.76 23.58 -14.05
C ASP A 5 16.86 24.64 -14.08
N GLU A 6 17.96 24.40 -13.36
CA GLU A 6 19.17 25.23 -13.41
C GLU A 6 19.77 25.25 -14.83
N SER A 7 19.83 24.09 -15.49
CA SER A 7 20.31 23.98 -16.87
C SER A 7 19.40 24.73 -17.85
N ALA A 8 18.07 24.62 -17.71
CA ALA A 8 17.10 25.32 -18.54
C ALA A 8 17.20 26.85 -18.38
N THR A 9 17.34 27.33 -17.14
CA THR A 9 17.56 28.74 -16.84
C THR A 9 18.83 29.25 -17.52
N LYS A 10 19.94 28.53 -17.37
CA LYS A 10 21.21 28.88 -18.01
C LYS A 10 21.12 28.87 -19.54
N MET A 11 20.40 27.92 -20.13
CA MET A 11 20.15 27.91 -21.58
C MET A 11 19.34 29.13 -22.01
N SER A 12 18.30 29.51 -21.27
CA SER A 12 17.48 30.70 -21.56
C SER A 12 18.31 32.00 -21.54
N GLU A 13 19.22 32.14 -20.57
CA GLU A 13 20.18 33.25 -20.51
C GLU A 13 21.09 33.31 -21.74
N ILE A 14 21.67 32.17 -22.14
CA ILE A 14 22.54 32.08 -23.33
C ILE A 14 21.77 32.44 -24.60
N ILE A 15 20.54 31.94 -24.75
CA ILE A 15 19.69 32.26 -25.89
C ILE A 15 19.34 33.76 -25.92
N GLY A 16 19.15 34.39 -24.75
CA GLY A 16 19.00 35.84 -24.64
C GLY A 16 20.21 36.61 -25.16
N VAL A 17 21.42 36.16 -24.84
CA VAL A 17 22.66 36.76 -25.40
C VAL A 17 22.72 36.59 -26.91
N ILE A 18 22.36 35.42 -27.45
CA ILE A 18 22.34 35.17 -28.90
C ILE A 18 21.32 36.07 -29.61
N GLU A 19 20.12 36.26 -29.06
CA GLU A 19 19.14 37.20 -29.60
C GLU A 19 19.67 38.65 -29.60
N GLY A 20 20.39 39.04 -28.53
CA GLY A 20 21.07 40.34 -28.45
C GLY A 20 22.15 40.52 -29.52
N ILE A 21 22.97 39.49 -29.78
CA ILE A 21 23.97 39.49 -30.86
C ILE A 21 23.31 39.62 -32.23
N ALA A 22 22.24 38.87 -32.48
CA ALA A 22 21.47 38.94 -33.71
C ALA A 22 20.88 40.35 -33.93
N PHE A 23 20.36 40.97 -32.87
CA PHE A 23 19.84 42.35 -32.92
C PHE A 23 20.94 43.37 -33.25
N LEU A 24 22.09 43.30 -32.58
CA LEU A 24 23.22 44.19 -32.84
C LEU A 24 23.75 44.02 -34.28
N THR A 25 23.84 42.78 -34.76
CA THR A 25 24.26 42.46 -36.13
C THR A 25 23.28 43.04 -37.16
N ASN A 26 21.98 42.98 -36.89
CA ASN A 26 20.95 43.59 -37.73
C ASN A 26 21.08 45.12 -37.79
N ILE A 27 21.39 45.79 -36.67
CA ILE A 27 21.66 47.24 -36.65
C ILE A 27 22.94 47.59 -37.42
N LEU A 28 24.03 46.82 -37.20
CA LEU A 28 25.29 46.99 -37.93
C LEU A 28 25.09 46.87 -39.44
N ALA A 29 24.35 45.85 -39.88
CA ALA A 29 24.03 45.64 -41.30
C ALA A 29 23.20 46.78 -41.88
N LEU A 30 22.23 47.32 -41.12
CA LEU A 30 21.44 48.49 -41.53
C LEU A 30 22.32 49.73 -41.72
N ASN A 31 23.18 50.04 -40.75
CA ASN A 31 24.09 51.18 -40.84
C ASN A 31 25.07 51.04 -42.02
N ALA A 32 25.58 49.83 -42.24
CA ALA A 32 26.46 49.54 -43.37
C ALA A 32 25.75 49.68 -44.72
N ALA A 33 24.47 49.30 -44.81
CA ALA A 33 23.65 49.51 -46.01
C ALA A 33 23.43 51.00 -46.33
N VAL A 34 23.26 51.84 -45.29
CA VAL A 34 23.17 53.30 -45.45
C VAL A 34 24.47 53.88 -45.99
N GLU A 35 25.62 53.46 -45.46
CA GLU A 35 26.93 53.95 -45.94
C GLU A 35 27.23 53.44 -47.36
N ALA A 36 26.82 52.22 -47.70
CA ALA A 36 26.89 51.68 -49.06
C ALA A 36 26.09 52.53 -50.05
N ALA A 37 24.88 52.96 -49.68
CA ALA A 37 24.07 53.86 -50.50
C ALA A 37 24.74 55.23 -50.68
N ARG A 38 25.41 55.72 -49.64
CA ARG A 38 26.14 57.00 -49.66
C ARG A 38 27.37 56.98 -50.60
N ALA A 39 28.01 55.82 -50.75
CA ALA A 39 29.13 55.62 -51.67
C ALA A 39 28.71 55.46 -53.16
N GLY A 40 27.41 55.45 -53.46
CA GLY A 40 26.88 55.36 -54.83
C GLY A 40 27.28 54.07 -55.54
N GLU A 41 27.74 54.16 -56.79
CA GLU A 41 28.08 52.99 -57.61
C GLU A 41 29.20 52.12 -57.00
N GLN A 42 30.13 52.73 -56.24
CA GLN A 42 31.22 52.01 -55.58
C GLN A 42 30.74 51.15 -54.40
N GLY A 43 29.55 51.44 -53.86
CA GLY A 43 28.95 50.73 -52.73
C GLY A 43 28.04 49.57 -53.10
N ARG A 44 27.74 49.34 -54.41
CA ARG A 44 26.73 48.34 -54.82
C ARG A 44 27.05 46.92 -54.36
N GLY A 45 28.30 46.49 -54.48
CA GLY A 45 28.72 45.16 -54.02
C GLY A 45 28.61 45.01 -52.50
N PHE A 46 28.95 46.07 -51.75
CA PHE A 46 28.84 46.09 -50.29
C PHE A 46 27.38 46.08 -49.83
N ALA A 47 26.50 46.81 -50.52
CA ALA A 47 25.06 46.82 -50.23
C ALA A 47 24.43 45.41 -50.28
N VAL A 48 24.81 44.58 -51.25
CA VAL A 48 24.31 43.20 -51.35
C VAL A 48 24.74 42.36 -50.15
N VAL A 49 26.02 42.44 -49.76
CA VAL A 49 26.55 41.71 -48.59
C VAL A 49 25.83 42.17 -47.31
N THR A 50 25.59 43.46 -47.14
CA THR A 50 24.87 43.96 -45.95
C THR A 50 23.41 43.49 -45.90
N GLY A 51 22.75 43.33 -47.05
CA GLY A 51 21.40 42.75 -47.13
C GLY A 51 21.37 41.28 -46.71
N GLU A 52 22.39 40.50 -47.11
CA GLU A 52 22.51 39.09 -46.73
C GLU A 52 22.80 38.95 -45.22
N VAL A 53 23.72 39.76 -44.68
CA VAL A 53 24.02 39.79 -43.23
C VAL A 53 22.78 40.17 -42.42
N ARG A 54 21.99 41.14 -42.90
CA ARG A 54 20.73 41.53 -42.26
C ARG A 54 19.73 40.37 -42.24
N THR A 55 19.56 39.68 -43.36
CA THR A 55 18.67 38.53 -43.48
C THR A 55 19.10 37.40 -42.55
N LEU A 56 20.40 37.13 -42.46
CA LEU A 56 20.96 36.12 -41.55
C LEU A 56 20.74 36.49 -40.08
N ALA A 57 20.93 37.76 -39.73
CA ALA A 57 20.68 38.26 -38.38
C ALA A 57 19.20 38.12 -37.97
N GLN A 58 18.27 38.45 -38.88
CA GLN A 58 16.84 38.27 -38.63
C GLN A 58 16.47 36.79 -38.46
N ARG A 59 17.01 35.90 -39.30
CA ARG A 59 16.82 34.45 -39.17
C ARG A 59 17.36 33.93 -37.83
N SER A 60 18.54 34.38 -37.42
CA SER A 60 19.15 34.00 -36.14
C SER A 60 18.29 34.45 -34.95
N ALA A 61 17.72 35.66 -34.98
CA ALA A 61 16.82 36.14 -33.94
C ALA A 61 15.53 35.31 -33.86
N THR A 62 14.94 34.95 -35.00
CA THR A 62 13.75 34.07 -35.04
C THR A 62 14.06 32.69 -34.44
N SER A 63 15.15 32.05 -34.86
CA SER A 63 15.54 30.75 -34.31
C SER A 63 15.88 30.81 -32.82
N ALA A 64 16.51 31.88 -32.35
CA ALA A 64 16.74 32.09 -30.92
C ALA A 64 15.43 32.13 -30.12
N ARG A 65 14.41 32.83 -30.62
CA ARG A 65 13.07 32.85 -29.98
C ARG A 65 12.40 31.49 -29.98
N GLU A 66 12.45 30.76 -31.09
CA GLU A 66 11.89 29.41 -31.17
C GLU A 66 12.55 28.46 -30.16
N ILE A 67 13.88 28.53 -30.02
CA ILE A 67 14.62 27.73 -29.04
C ILE A 67 14.23 28.13 -27.61
N ARG A 68 14.09 29.44 -27.32
CA ARG A 68 13.63 29.91 -26.01
C ARG A 68 12.27 29.30 -25.64
N THR A 69 11.29 29.37 -26.55
CA THR A 69 9.95 28.80 -26.32
C THR A 69 10.02 27.29 -26.05
N LEU A 70 10.86 26.54 -26.78
CA LEU A 70 11.03 25.10 -26.56
C LEU A 70 11.66 24.79 -25.21
N ILE A 71 12.61 25.60 -24.74
CA ILE A 71 13.21 25.46 -23.42
C ILE A 71 12.16 25.72 -22.33
N GLU A 72 11.36 26.78 -22.46
CA GLU A 72 10.29 27.13 -21.52
C GLU A 72 9.22 26.03 -21.44
N ASP A 73 8.77 25.50 -22.58
CA ASP A 73 7.83 24.36 -22.62
C ASP A 73 8.43 23.09 -21.98
N SER A 74 9.71 22.82 -22.25
CA SER A 74 10.41 21.67 -21.66
C SER A 74 10.54 21.81 -20.14
N ALA A 75 10.87 22.99 -19.63
CA ALA A 75 10.95 23.28 -18.20
C ALA A 75 9.57 23.09 -17.53
N GLY A 76 8.50 23.60 -18.14
CA GLY A 76 7.13 23.39 -17.64
C GLY A 76 6.73 21.92 -17.55
N LYS A 77 7.10 21.11 -18.55
CA LYS A 77 6.85 19.65 -18.53
C LYS A 77 7.64 18.95 -17.43
N VAL A 78 8.88 19.37 -17.16
CA VAL A 78 9.70 18.82 -16.08
C VAL A 78 9.11 19.18 -14.71
N ASP A 79 8.65 20.41 -14.50
CA ASP A 79 7.96 20.80 -13.25
C ASP A 79 6.70 19.97 -13.01
N ALA A 80 5.84 19.83 -14.03
CA ALA A 80 4.65 19.00 -13.96
C ALA A 80 4.99 17.53 -13.65
N GLY A 81 6.01 16.97 -14.31
CA GLY A 81 6.50 15.62 -14.03
C GLY A 81 7.03 15.46 -12.60
N THR A 82 7.71 16.48 -12.07
CA THR A 82 8.24 16.48 -10.70
C THR A 82 7.12 16.42 -9.67
N LYS A 83 6.04 17.18 -9.88
CA LYS A 83 4.84 17.13 -9.02
C LYS A 83 4.20 15.75 -9.00
N LEU A 84 3.99 15.14 -10.18
CA LEU A 84 3.44 13.80 -10.30
C LEU A 84 4.29 12.73 -9.61
N VAL A 85 5.62 12.82 -9.74
CA VAL A 85 6.55 11.92 -9.03
C VAL A 85 6.47 12.12 -7.51
N GLY A 86 6.31 13.36 -7.05
CA GLY A 86 6.08 13.68 -5.64
C GLY A 86 4.81 13.01 -5.09
N GLU A 87 3.68 13.15 -5.78
CA GLU A 87 2.40 12.52 -5.42
C GLU A 87 2.49 10.99 -5.43
N ALA A 88 3.20 10.41 -6.41
CA ALA A 88 3.47 8.98 -6.45
C ALA A 88 4.33 8.54 -5.25
N GLY A 89 5.32 9.34 -4.85
CA GLY A 89 6.14 9.11 -3.67
C GLY A 89 5.33 9.08 -2.37
N GLU A 90 4.45 10.07 -2.16
CA GLU A 90 3.55 10.10 -1.00
C GLU A 90 2.60 8.90 -0.98
N THR A 91 2.10 8.50 -2.15
CA THR A 91 1.23 7.32 -2.27
C THR A 91 1.99 6.04 -1.92
N MET A 92 3.23 5.90 -2.36
CA MET A 92 4.07 4.74 -1.97
C MET A 92 4.36 4.73 -0.47
N HIS A 93 4.60 5.89 0.16
CA HIS A 93 4.72 5.97 1.62
C HIS A 93 3.45 5.46 2.34
N ARG A 94 2.26 5.88 1.89
CA ARG A 94 0.99 5.39 2.44
C ARG A 94 0.81 3.88 2.26
N VAL A 95 1.27 3.32 1.14
CA VAL A 95 1.26 1.87 0.90
C VAL A 95 2.16 1.14 1.90
N VAL A 96 3.39 1.62 2.09
CA VAL A 96 4.34 1.04 3.07
C VAL A 96 3.76 1.07 4.48
N ASP A 97 3.15 2.17 4.90
CA ASP A 97 2.53 2.27 6.22
C ASP A 97 1.30 1.35 6.36
N SER A 98 0.53 1.15 5.29
CA SER A 98 -0.57 0.18 5.27
C SER A 98 -0.06 -1.25 5.43
N ILE A 99 1.02 -1.60 4.75
CA ILE A 99 1.67 -2.91 4.87
C ILE A 99 2.17 -3.14 6.30
N ARG A 100 2.78 -2.12 6.92
CA ARG A 100 3.21 -2.20 8.33
C ARG A 100 2.05 -2.45 9.28
N ARG A 101 0.90 -1.80 9.08
CA ARG A 101 -0.32 -2.05 9.87
C ARG A 101 -0.81 -3.49 9.70
N VAL A 102 -0.86 -3.99 8.47
CA VAL A 102 -1.27 -5.39 8.19
C VAL A 102 -0.31 -6.38 8.88
N ALA A 103 1.00 -6.12 8.83
CA ALA A 103 1.98 -6.95 9.52
C ALA A 103 1.77 -6.96 11.05
N GLY A 104 1.42 -5.82 11.65
CA GLY A 104 1.03 -5.73 13.06
C GLY A 104 -0.20 -6.59 13.39
N ILE A 105 -1.26 -6.48 12.58
CA ILE A 105 -2.48 -7.29 12.74
C ILE A 105 -2.17 -8.79 12.64
N MET A 106 -1.30 -9.20 11.70
CA MET A 106 -0.89 -10.61 11.58
C MET A 106 -0.12 -11.10 12.82
N ALA A 107 0.70 -10.25 13.44
CA ALA A 107 1.39 -10.59 14.68
C ALA A 107 0.39 -10.77 15.84
N GLU A 108 -0.57 -9.85 15.98
CA GLU A 108 -1.64 -9.95 16.99
C GLU A 108 -2.53 -11.20 16.77
N MET A 109 -2.90 -11.49 15.51
CA MET A 109 -3.64 -12.70 15.16
C MET A 109 -2.86 -13.97 15.51
N THR A 110 -1.55 -13.98 15.26
CA THR A 110 -0.70 -15.13 15.56
C THR A 110 -0.66 -15.38 17.07
N ALA A 111 -0.50 -14.33 17.88
CA ALA A 111 -0.57 -14.42 19.33
C ALA A 111 -1.94 -14.93 19.81
N ALA A 112 -3.03 -14.34 19.31
CA ALA A 112 -4.39 -14.78 19.66
C ALA A 112 -4.67 -16.24 19.26
N THR A 113 -4.12 -16.69 18.12
CA THR A 113 -4.23 -18.09 17.67
C THR A 113 -3.50 -19.03 18.62
N GLN A 114 -2.34 -18.63 19.14
CA GLN A 114 -1.58 -19.41 20.12
C GLN A 114 -2.32 -19.51 21.46
N ASP A 115 -2.91 -18.41 21.93
CA ASP A 115 -3.76 -18.40 23.13
C ASP A 115 -5.01 -19.29 22.96
N GLN A 116 -5.65 -19.23 21.79
CA GLN A 116 -6.78 -20.10 21.46
C GLN A 116 -6.39 -21.58 21.46
N ALA A 117 -5.23 -21.94 20.90
CA ALA A 117 -4.73 -23.31 20.92
C ALA A 117 -4.53 -23.81 22.36
N GLN A 118 -3.96 -22.97 23.23
CA GLN A 118 -3.81 -23.29 24.65
C GLN A 118 -5.17 -23.43 25.36
N GLY A 119 -6.14 -22.57 25.04
CA GLY A 119 -7.51 -22.67 25.55
C GLY A 119 -8.21 -23.97 25.13
N ILE A 120 -7.99 -24.41 23.89
CA ILE A 120 -8.56 -25.67 23.38
C ILE A 120 -7.97 -26.88 24.12
N GLU A 121 -6.66 -26.89 24.40
CA GLU A 121 -6.04 -27.95 25.22
C GLU A 121 -6.66 -28.03 26.63
N GLN A 122 -6.93 -26.88 27.26
CA GLN A 122 -7.62 -26.86 28.56
C GLN A 122 -9.05 -27.41 28.49
N VAL A 123 -9.80 -27.04 27.44
CA VAL A 123 -11.14 -27.57 27.20
C VAL A 123 -11.09 -29.08 26.97
N HIS A 124 -10.12 -29.56 26.20
CA HIS A 124 -9.92 -30.99 25.96
C HIS A 124 -9.67 -31.76 27.27
N HIS A 125 -8.81 -31.23 28.15
CA HIS A 125 -8.60 -31.81 29.49
C HIS A 125 -9.88 -31.84 30.34
N ALA A 126 -10.65 -30.76 30.35
CA ALA A 126 -11.91 -30.71 31.08
C ALA A 126 -12.91 -31.74 30.56
N ILE A 127 -13.03 -31.90 29.24
CA ILE A 127 -13.90 -32.91 28.62
C ILE A 127 -13.45 -34.32 29.00
N ALA A 128 -12.15 -34.62 28.96
CA ALA A 128 -11.63 -35.93 29.37
C ALA A 128 -11.95 -36.25 30.84
N GLN A 129 -11.85 -35.26 31.73
CA GLN A 129 -12.23 -35.41 33.13
C GLN A 129 -13.74 -35.62 33.30
N MET A 130 -14.57 -34.89 32.55
CA MET A 130 -16.02 -35.08 32.55
C MET A 130 -16.41 -36.47 32.06
N ASP A 131 -15.73 -37.00 31.03
CA ASP A 131 -15.93 -38.36 30.54
C ASP A 131 -15.61 -39.39 31.62
N GLN A 132 -14.46 -39.24 32.31
CA GLN A 132 -14.08 -40.13 33.41
C GLN A 132 -15.13 -40.15 34.54
N VAL A 133 -15.63 -38.98 34.97
CA VAL A 133 -16.69 -38.89 35.99
C VAL A 133 -17.99 -39.50 35.48
N THR A 134 -18.32 -39.33 34.20
CA THR A 134 -19.51 -39.91 33.58
C THR A 134 -19.45 -41.43 33.57
N GLN A 135 -18.29 -42.01 33.22
CA GLN A 135 -18.06 -43.45 33.28
C GLN A 135 -18.16 -43.98 34.72
N GLN A 136 -17.55 -43.29 35.68
CA GLN A 136 -17.64 -43.66 37.09
C GLN A 136 -19.08 -43.61 37.62
N ASN A 137 -19.87 -42.63 37.20
CA ASN A 137 -21.29 -42.56 37.54
C ASN A 137 -22.07 -43.74 36.95
N ALA A 138 -21.77 -44.15 35.72
CA ALA A 138 -22.40 -45.32 35.12
C ALA A 138 -22.07 -46.61 35.89
N GLU A 139 -20.81 -46.78 36.31
CA GLU A 139 -20.39 -47.91 37.16
C GLU A 139 -21.11 -47.90 38.52
N LEU A 140 -21.18 -46.76 39.19
CA LEU A 140 -21.87 -46.60 40.47
C LEU A 140 -23.37 -46.92 40.35
N VAL A 141 -24.02 -46.47 39.27
CA VAL A 141 -25.42 -46.83 38.99
C VAL A 141 -25.56 -48.33 38.77
N GLY A 142 -24.64 -48.97 38.05
CA GLY A 142 -24.61 -50.42 37.86
C GLY A 142 -24.47 -51.18 39.19
N GLN A 143 -23.55 -50.74 40.06
CA GLN A 143 -23.38 -51.30 41.40
C GLN A 143 -24.63 -51.12 42.27
N ALA A 144 -25.24 -49.94 42.25
CA ALA A 144 -26.46 -49.65 42.99
C ALA A 144 -27.65 -50.51 42.52
N ALA A 145 -27.80 -50.70 41.20
CA ALA A 145 -28.81 -51.59 40.64
C ALA A 145 -28.60 -53.05 41.08
N GLY A 146 -27.34 -53.53 41.08
CA GLY A 146 -26.98 -54.85 41.60
C GLY A 146 -27.31 -55.01 43.09
N ALA A 147 -26.94 -54.04 43.92
CA ALA A 147 -27.26 -54.05 45.35
C ALA A 147 -28.77 -54.04 45.61
N ALA A 148 -29.53 -53.26 44.83
CA ALA A 148 -30.99 -53.24 44.91
C ALA A 148 -31.60 -54.59 44.53
N ALA A 149 -31.07 -55.29 43.52
CA ALA A 149 -31.51 -56.63 43.15
C ALA A 149 -31.24 -57.66 44.26
N SER A 150 -30.05 -57.66 44.86
CA SER A 150 -29.72 -58.56 45.98
C SER A 150 -30.57 -58.29 47.23
N LEU A 151 -30.87 -57.02 47.53
CA LEU A 151 -31.80 -56.65 48.60
C LEU A 151 -33.22 -57.15 48.31
N HIS A 152 -33.68 -57.04 47.06
CA HIS A 152 -34.98 -57.56 46.64
C HIS A 152 -35.08 -59.08 46.79
N GLU A 153 -34.05 -59.82 46.37
CA GLU A 153 -33.97 -61.27 46.53
C GLU A 153 -33.97 -61.68 48.01
N SER A 154 -33.15 -61.04 48.84
CA SER A 154 -33.09 -61.29 50.29
C SER A 154 -34.44 -61.04 50.97
N ALA A 155 -35.13 -59.95 50.61
CA ALA A 155 -36.48 -59.66 51.11
C ALA A 155 -37.52 -60.71 50.64
N GLY A 156 -37.36 -61.26 49.43
CA GLY A 156 -38.14 -62.38 48.91
C GLY A 156 -37.93 -63.65 49.74
N SER A 157 -36.68 -64.05 49.96
CA SER A 157 -36.33 -65.21 50.78
C SER A 157 -36.83 -65.08 52.22
N LEU A 158 -36.67 -63.90 52.83
CA LEU A 158 -37.17 -63.64 54.20
C LEU A 158 -38.69 -63.82 54.28
N ARG A 159 -39.43 -63.31 53.29
CA ARG A 159 -40.89 -63.46 53.21
C ARG A 159 -41.30 -64.92 53.11
N GLN A 160 -40.61 -65.71 52.28
CA GLN A 160 -40.87 -67.14 52.12
C GLN A 160 -40.56 -67.91 53.42
N ALA A 161 -39.48 -67.57 54.13
CA ALA A 161 -39.16 -68.17 55.41
C ALA A 161 -40.25 -67.89 56.47
N VAL A 162 -40.79 -66.67 56.51
CA VAL A 162 -41.89 -66.30 57.43
C VAL A 162 -43.20 -67.00 57.08
N GLN A 163 -43.49 -67.26 55.79
CA GLN A 163 -44.71 -67.98 55.38
C GLN A 163 -44.81 -69.43 55.89
N VAL A 164 -43.67 -70.07 56.21
CA VAL A 164 -43.67 -71.42 56.80
C VAL A 164 -44.17 -71.39 58.26
N PHE A 165 -44.06 -70.25 58.94
CA PHE A 165 -44.59 -70.08 60.28
C PHE A 165 -46.10 -69.87 60.23
N VAL A 166 -46.86 -70.97 60.31
CA VAL A 166 -48.29 -70.94 60.60
C VAL A 166 -48.47 -70.52 62.05
N LEU A 167 -49.07 -69.35 62.26
CA LEU A 167 -49.43 -68.90 63.61
C LEU A 167 -50.50 -69.84 64.17
N ALA A 168 -50.22 -70.43 65.34
CA ALA A 168 -51.19 -71.22 66.10
C ALA A 168 -52.31 -70.30 66.59
N GLY A 169 -53.30 -70.07 65.73
CA GLY A 169 -54.40 -69.14 65.99
C GLY A 169 -55.50 -69.07 64.92
N ASP A 170 -55.36 -69.71 63.76
CA ASP A 170 -56.43 -69.74 62.73
C ASP A 170 -57.04 -71.14 62.50
N SER A 171 -56.81 -72.07 63.43
CA SER A 171 -57.69 -73.22 63.60
C SER A 171 -58.88 -72.80 64.48
N GLY A 172 -59.81 -72.01 63.94
CA GLY A 172 -60.97 -71.56 64.71
C GLY A 172 -62.06 -70.75 64.00
N SER A 173 -62.65 -71.26 62.90
CA SER A 173 -64.11 -71.47 62.70
C SER A 173 -64.41 -71.93 61.27
#